data_AF-A0A7S1U2G7-F1
#
_entry.id   AF-A0A7S1U2G7-F1
#
_cell.length_a   1.000
_cell.length_b   1.000
_cell.length_c   1.000
_cell.angle_alpha   90.00
_cell.angle_beta   90.00
_cell.angle_gamma   90.00
#
_symmetry.space_group_name_H-M   'P 1'
#
loop_
_entity.id
_entity.type
_entity.pdbx_description
1 polymer ?
#
loop_
_entity_poly.entity_id
_entity_poly.type
_entity_poly.pdbx_seq_one_letter_code
_entity_poly.pdbx_strand_id
1 'polypeptide(L)'
;MYLDRDRPYEACEVLEDAVREVRELYGANSFEDADVLNHLGEAEVAAGRRQRAAAAFQGARESLSYWQIVNGGGPEVSEAEHLASAPSEQALAARVLDKRLTISEGRNLVKLGEHMKAEALLRRHLAFEEDEHRTEMGGFSLAIVPAIDLLAYVKMNQGTEAGYAESRALYERALAVTEVQVRDDNLQLLRRYENLGMACFRARDWPASQAWFRRADALLKAVGREDDDEDVQRVVRNISQAARMEHEQHLREQQAKLDEKRKAKEKKLRAMGLM
;
A
#
# COMPACT_ATOMS: atom_id res chain seq x y z
N MET A 1 -16.73 11.99 3.76
CA MET A 1 -17.45 13.14 3.19
C MET A 1 -16.86 13.36 1.81
N TYR A 2 -17.62 13.12 0.75
CA TYR A 2 -17.13 13.29 -0.63
C TYR A 2 -16.92 14.79 -0.86
N LEU A 3 -15.68 15.23 -1.06
CA LEU A 3 -15.39 16.59 -1.47
C LEU A 3 -15.73 16.71 -2.96
N ASP A 4 -16.81 17.43 -3.21
CA ASP A 4 -17.31 17.75 -4.54
C ASP A 4 -16.33 18.71 -5.22
N ARG A 5 -15.83 18.35 -6.41
CA ARG A 5 -14.80 19.10 -7.16
C ARG A 5 -15.27 20.49 -7.62
N ASP A 6 -16.55 20.82 -7.42
CA ASP A 6 -17.16 22.11 -7.76
C ASP A 6 -17.21 23.12 -6.60
N ARG A 7 -16.66 22.78 -5.42
CA ARG A 7 -16.74 23.66 -4.22
C ARG A 7 -15.38 23.90 -3.54
N PRO A 8 -14.50 24.71 -4.15
CA PRO A 8 -13.16 25.01 -3.60
C PRO A 8 -13.21 25.64 -2.19
N TYR A 9 -14.32 26.26 -1.82
CA TYR A 9 -14.52 26.84 -0.48
C TYR A 9 -14.67 25.78 0.61
N GLU A 10 -15.35 24.66 0.34
CA GLU A 10 -15.51 23.56 1.30
C GLU A 10 -14.18 22.84 1.56
N ALA A 11 -13.33 22.72 0.53
CA ALA A 11 -11.99 22.14 0.67
C ALA A 11 -11.09 22.97 1.59
N CYS A 12 -11.16 24.31 1.51
CA CYS A 12 -10.38 25.18 2.38
C CYS A 12 -10.81 25.05 3.85
N GLU A 13 -12.11 25.00 4.14
CA GLU A 13 -12.62 24.88 5.52
C GLU A 13 -12.15 23.57 6.17
N VAL A 14 -12.25 22.45 5.44
CA VAL A 14 -11.76 21.14 5.93
C VAL A 14 -10.25 21.17 6.16
N LEU A 15 -9.48 21.80 5.27
CA LEU A 15 -8.02 21.88 5.42
C LEU A 15 -7.62 22.82 6.56
N GLU A 16 -8.35 23.90 6.81
CA GLU A 16 -8.14 24.76 7.98
C GLU A 16 -8.41 24.05 9.31
N ASP A 17 -9.43 23.19 9.36
CA ASP A 17 -9.69 22.31 10.51
C ASP A 17 -8.57 21.26 10.66
N ALA A 18 -8.11 20.67 9.56
CA ALA A 18 -7.01 19.70 9.57
C ALA A 18 -5.68 20.32 10.05
N VAL A 19 -5.38 21.58 9.68
CA VAL A 19 -4.20 22.30 10.22
C VAL A 19 -4.30 22.43 11.74
N ARG A 20 -5.50 22.72 12.27
CA ARG A 20 -5.71 22.82 13.73
C ARG A 20 -5.48 21.48 14.42
N GLU A 21 -6.08 20.42 13.91
CA GLU A 21 -5.96 19.06 14.46
C GLU A 21 -4.49 18.57 14.41
N VAL A 22 -3.80 18.78 13.29
CA VAL A 22 -2.39 18.41 13.14
C VAL A 22 -1.51 19.17 14.14
N ARG A 23 -1.75 20.46 14.34
CA ARG A 23 -0.99 21.25 15.32
C ARG A 23 -1.27 20.85 16.76
N GLU A 24 -2.47 20.39 17.07
CA GLU A 24 -2.81 19.82 18.38
C GLU A 24 -2.10 18.49 18.63
N LEU A 25 -2.01 17.63 17.60
CA LEU A 25 -1.46 16.29 17.71
C LEU A 25 0.08 16.25 17.62
N TYR A 26 0.66 16.99 16.68
CA TYR A 26 2.07 16.91 16.30
C TYR A 26 2.85 18.19 16.61
N GLY A 27 2.16 19.25 17.04
CA GLY A 27 2.75 20.56 17.23
C GLY A 27 2.91 21.33 15.91
N ALA A 28 2.96 22.66 16.03
CA ALA A 28 3.32 23.52 14.91
C ALA A 28 4.77 23.26 14.48
N ASN A 29 5.05 23.38 13.19
CA ASN A 29 6.35 23.10 12.57
C ASN A 29 6.75 21.61 12.51
N SER A 30 5.78 20.72 12.48
CA SER A 30 5.97 19.32 12.14
C SER A 30 5.98 19.13 10.61
N PHE A 31 6.41 17.95 10.15
CA PHE A 31 6.32 17.58 8.74
C PHE A 31 4.85 17.53 8.29
N GLU A 32 3.96 17.03 9.16
CA GLU A 32 2.53 16.98 8.97
C GLU A 32 1.90 18.38 8.87
N ASP A 33 2.36 19.34 9.67
CA ASP A 33 1.92 20.75 9.59
C ASP A 33 2.34 21.36 8.24
N ALA A 34 3.57 21.09 7.79
CA ALA A 34 4.05 21.55 6.49
C ALA A 34 3.24 20.96 5.32
N ASP A 35 2.92 19.66 5.38
CA ASP A 35 2.13 18.97 4.37
C ASP A 35 0.71 19.54 4.28
N VAL A 36 0.00 19.67 5.39
CA VAL A 36 -1.39 20.20 5.38
C VAL A 36 -1.42 21.68 4.97
N LEU A 37 -0.44 22.48 5.37
CA LEU A 37 -0.33 23.89 4.93
C LEU A 37 -0.06 24.04 3.43
N ASN A 38 0.72 23.15 2.82
CA ASN A 38 0.88 23.12 1.37
C ASN A 38 -0.47 22.85 0.66
N HIS A 39 -1.24 21.88 1.15
CA HIS A 39 -2.56 21.54 0.58
C HIS A 39 -3.58 22.66 0.78
N LEU A 40 -3.55 23.34 1.94
CA LEU A 40 -4.35 24.54 2.17
C LEU A 40 -3.97 25.66 1.20
N GLY A 41 -2.67 25.88 0.96
CA GLY A 41 -2.18 26.85 -0.01
C GLY A 41 -2.75 26.60 -1.41
N GLU A 42 -2.73 25.35 -1.87
CA GLU A 42 -3.29 24.95 -3.16
C GLU A 42 -4.81 25.16 -3.24
N ALA A 43 -5.55 24.79 -2.19
CA ALA A 43 -7.00 25.01 -2.13
C ALA A 43 -7.35 26.51 -2.17
N GLU A 44 -6.55 27.34 -1.50
CA GLU A 44 -6.72 28.79 -1.49
C GLU A 44 -6.39 29.45 -2.84
N VAL A 45 -5.43 28.89 -3.60
CA VAL A 45 -5.20 29.26 -5.01
C VAL A 45 -6.44 28.95 -5.85
N ALA A 46 -7.00 27.75 -5.71
CA ALA A 46 -8.19 27.32 -6.43
C ALA A 46 -9.43 28.17 -6.08
N ALA A 47 -9.51 28.66 -4.84
CA ALA A 47 -10.54 29.61 -4.39
C ALA A 47 -10.27 31.07 -4.80
N GLY A 48 -9.16 31.36 -5.48
CA GLY A 48 -8.77 32.72 -5.90
C GLY A 48 -8.29 33.62 -4.76
N ARG A 49 -8.07 33.09 -3.55
CA ARG A 49 -7.68 33.83 -2.34
C ARG A 49 -6.16 33.89 -2.21
N ARG A 50 -5.52 34.60 -3.14
CA ARG A 50 -4.05 34.69 -3.28
C ARG A 50 -3.29 35.02 -1.99
N GLN A 51 -3.82 35.90 -1.14
CA GLN A 51 -3.16 36.26 0.11
C GLN A 51 -3.16 35.10 1.12
N ARG A 52 -4.25 34.33 1.19
CA ARG A 52 -4.34 33.16 2.08
C ARG A 52 -3.46 32.02 1.57
N ALA A 53 -3.42 31.83 0.25
CA ALA A 53 -2.52 30.88 -0.38
C ALA A 53 -1.04 31.18 -0.05
N ALA A 54 -0.62 32.44 -0.23
CA ALA A 54 0.74 32.86 0.08
C ALA A 54 1.09 32.64 1.56
N ALA A 55 0.17 32.93 2.48
CA ALA A 55 0.36 32.70 3.91
C ALA A 55 0.50 31.20 4.25
N ALA A 56 -0.31 30.35 3.61
CA ALA A 56 -0.24 28.91 3.82
C ALA A 56 1.07 28.31 3.29
N PHE A 57 1.51 28.69 2.09
CA PHE A 57 2.81 28.26 1.55
C PHE A 57 4.00 28.78 2.35
N GLN A 58 3.93 30.01 2.85
CA GLN A 58 4.95 30.53 3.75
C GLN A 58 5.03 29.71 5.05
N GLY A 59 3.88 29.41 5.67
CA GLY A 59 3.83 28.58 6.87
C GLY A 59 4.34 27.15 6.63
N ALA A 60 4.08 26.58 5.45
CA ALA A 60 4.61 25.27 5.08
C ALA A 60 6.15 25.28 4.99
N ARG A 61 6.73 26.32 4.39
CA ARG A 61 8.19 26.50 4.30
C ARG A 61 8.83 26.67 5.68
N GLU A 62 8.21 27.47 6.54
CA GLU A 62 8.69 27.68 7.92
C GLU A 62 8.63 26.38 8.72
N SER A 63 7.52 25.64 8.60
CA SER A 63 7.32 24.36 9.28
C SER A 63 8.34 23.32 8.86
N LEU A 64 8.55 23.17 7.55
CA LEU A 64 9.53 22.24 7.00
C LEU A 64 10.96 22.65 7.36
N SER A 65 11.30 23.94 7.25
CA SER A 65 12.63 24.45 7.60
C SER A 65 12.97 24.20 9.06
N TYR A 66 12.02 24.43 9.97
CA TYR A 66 12.21 24.15 11.38
C TYR A 66 12.36 22.64 11.64
N TRP A 67 11.50 21.81 11.05
CA TRP A 67 11.61 20.36 11.14
C TRP A 67 12.97 19.86 10.65
N GLN A 68 13.49 20.40 9.55
CA GLN A 68 14.82 20.08 9.00
C GLN A 68 15.97 20.50 9.93
N ILE A 69 15.87 21.67 10.57
CA ILE A 69 16.87 22.14 11.55
C ILE A 69 16.93 21.21 12.76
N VAL A 70 15.77 20.74 13.22
CA VAL A 70 15.65 19.88 14.39
C VAL A 70 16.04 18.43 14.09
N ASN A 71 15.80 17.95 12.86
CA ASN A 71 15.97 16.53 12.49
C ASN A 71 17.12 16.24 11.50
N GLY A 72 17.87 17.26 11.05
CA GLY A 72 19.19 17.13 10.43
C GLY A 72 19.25 16.75 8.94
N GLY A 73 18.66 17.55 8.03
CA GLY A 73 18.78 17.32 6.58
C GLY A 73 18.93 18.59 5.70
N GLY A 74 19.84 18.54 4.72
CA GLY A 74 19.85 19.35 3.48
C GLY A 74 20.17 18.43 2.27
N PRO A 75 20.29 18.87 0.99
CA PRO A 75 19.99 20.16 0.36
C PRO A 75 18.86 20.02 -0.70
N GLU A 76 17.61 20.39 -0.37
CA GLU A 76 16.49 20.43 -1.34
C GLU A 76 16.18 21.85 -1.84
N VAL A 77 16.93 22.85 -1.35
CA VAL A 77 16.68 24.27 -1.66
C VAL A 77 17.08 24.63 -3.09
N SER A 78 18.13 24.02 -3.66
CA SER A 78 18.49 24.29 -5.07
C SER A 78 17.51 23.66 -6.04
N GLU A 79 16.79 22.61 -5.66
CA GLU A 79 15.73 21.99 -6.46
C GLU A 79 14.43 22.81 -6.38
N ALA A 80 14.12 23.39 -5.22
CA ALA A 80 13.01 24.32 -5.04
C ALA A 80 13.19 25.65 -5.80
N GLU A 81 14.42 26.17 -5.90
CA GLU A 81 14.72 27.36 -6.72
C GLU A 81 14.71 27.04 -8.23
N HIS A 82 15.07 25.82 -8.63
CA HIS A 82 15.00 25.40 -10.03
C HIS A 82 13.56 25.09 -10.47
N LEU A 83 12.70 24.61 -9.56
CA LEU A 83 11.24 24.44 -9.74
C LEU A 83 10.48 25.77 -9.83
N ALA A 84 11.03 26.87 -9.29
CA ALA A 84 10.47 28.20 -9.49
C ALA A 84 10.58 28.69 -10.96
N SER A 85 11.32 27.97 -11.81
CA SER A 85 11.61 28.34 -13.21
C SER A 85 10.80 27.55 -14.26
N ALA A 86 9.98 26.56 -13.89
CA ALA A 86 9.23 25.71 -14.83
C ALA A 86 8.02 25.02 -14.18
N PRO A 87 7.02 24.55 -14.95
CA PRO A 87 5.93 25.26 -15.66
C PRO A 87 4.93 25.93 -14.68
N SER A 88 3.82 26.52 -15.17
CA SER A 88 2.89 27.31 -14.33
C SER A 88 2.34 26.57 -13.10
N GLU A 89 2.13 27.30 -11.98
CA GLU A 89 1.53 26.83 -10.71
C GLU A 89 0.28 25.96 -10.89
N GLN A 90 -0.53 26.21 -11.92
CA GLN A 90 -1.73 25.41 -12.22
C GLN A 90 -1.41 23.99 -12.70
N ALA A 91 -0.28 23.77 -13.40
CA ALA A 91 0.12 22.45 -13.87
C ALA A 91 0.75 21.60 -12.75
N LEU A 92 1.44 22.24 -11.80
CA LEU A 92 2.05 21.57 -10.65
C LEU A 92 1.02 21.29 -9.54
N ALA A 93 0.15 22.26 -9.24
CA ALA A 93 -0.96 22.08 -8.30
C ALA A 93 -1.97 21.04 -8.83
N ALA A 94 -2.30 21.06 -10.13
CA ALA A 94 -3.11 20.00 -10.73
C ALA A 94 -2.42 18.63 -10.65
N ARG A 95 -1.09 18.55 -10.65
CA ARG A 95 -0.33 17.30 -10.53
C ARG A 95 -0.27 16.77 -9.10
N VAL A 96 -0.01 17.61 -8.09
CA VAL A 96 0.07 17.20 -6.68
C VAL A 96 -1.33 16.89 -6.11
N LEU A 97 -2.35 17.70 -6.43
CA LEU A 97 -3.74 17.37 -6.12
C LEU A 97 -4.17 16.07 -6.81
N ASP A 98 -3.80 15.83 -8.08
CA ASP A 98 -4.09 14.58 -8.76
C ASP A 98 -3.45 13.37 -8.04
N LYS A 99 -2.23 13.47 -7.50
CA LYS A 99 -1.55 12.36 -6.78
C LYS A 99 -2.28 11.87 -5.53
N ARG A 100 -2.58 12.76 -4.56
CA ARG A 100 -3.24 12.39 -3.28
C ARG A 100 -4.74 12.10 -3.45
N LEU A 101 -5.40 12.79 -4.38
CA LEU A 101 -6.77 12.46 -4.79
C LEU A 101 -6.81 11.10 -5.48
N THR A 102 -5.79 10.73 -6.27
CA THR A 102 -5.76 9.45 -6.99
C THR A 102 -5.72 8.24 -6.06
N ILE A 103 -4.91 8.25 -4.99
CA ILE A 103 -4.89 7.13 -4.02
C ILE A 103 -6.25 7.05 -3.29
N SER A 104 -6.81 8.19 -2.92
CA SER A 104 -8.11 8.27 -2.23
C SER A 104 -9.28 7.84 -3.13
N GLU A 105 -9.26 8.22 -4.40
CA GLU A 105 -10.19 7.79 -5.43
C GLU A 105 -10.04 6.31 -5.74
N GLY A 106 -8.81 5.82 -5.88
CA GLY A 106 -8.53 4.39 -6.00
C GLY A 106 -9.14 3.60 -4.85
N ARG A 107 -8.97 4.09 -3.61
CA ARG A 107 -9.59 3.49 -2.41
C ARG A 107 -11.12 3.54 -2.46
N ASN A 108 -11.72 4.63 -2.93
CA ASN A 108 -13.17 4.75 -3.06
C ASN A 108 -13.71 3.81 -4.14
N LEU A 109 -13.05 3.72 -5.30
CA LEU A 109 -13.40 2.78 -6.37
C LEU A 109 -13.32 1.33 -5.88
N VAL A 110 -12.29 1.00 -5.08
CA VAL A 110 -12.19 -0.29 -4.41
C VAL A 110 -13.38 -0.56 -3.48
N LYS A 111 -13.77 0.40 -2.65
CA LYS A 111 -14.93 0.28 -1.74
C LYS A 111 -16.25 0.11 -2.50
N LEU A 112 -16.38 0.73 -3.67
CA LEU A 112 -17.54 0.62 -4.55
C LEU A 112 -17.53 -0.67 -5.40
N GLY A 113 -16.48 -1.49 -5.31
CA GLY A 113 -16.35 -2.70 -6.12
C GLY A 113 -15.91 -2.46 -7.57
N GLU A 114 -15.57 -1.22 -7.93
CA GLU A 114 -15.13 -0.83 -9.27
C GLU A 114 -13.64 -1.17 -9.49
N HIS A 115 -13.29 -2.45 -9.32
CA HIS A 115 -11.92 -2.94 -9.30
C HIS A 115 -11.12 -2.65 -10.58
N MET A 116 -11.75 -2.71 -11.76
CA MET A 116 -11.07 -2.39 -13.02
C MET A 116 -10.67 -0.91 -13.13
N LYS A 117 -11.55 0.00 -12.68
CA LYS A 117 -11.25 1.43 -12.69
C LYS A 117 -10.17 1.76 -11.65
N ALA A 118 -10.26 1.14 -10.47
CA ALA A 118 -9.24 1.27 -9.44
C ALA A 118 -7.87 0.81 -9.94
N GLU A 119 -7.79 -0.35 -10.59
CA GLU A 119 -6.53 -0.87 -11.15
C GLU A 119 -5.91 0.09 -12.18
N ALA A 120 -6.70 0.54 -13.15
CA ALA A 120 -6.22 1.44 -14.20
C ALA A 120 -5.67 2.75 -13.61
N LEU A 121 -6.40 3.31 -12.65
CA LEU A 121 -6.03 4.54 -11.95
C LEU A 121 -4.74 4.36 -11.13
N LEU A 122 -4.67 3.31 -10.31
CA LEU A 122 -3.51 3.03 -9.44
C LEU A 122 -2.25 2.72 -10.24
N ARG A 123 -2.36 1.98 -11.37
CA ARG A 123 -1.21 1.75 -12.25
C ARG A 123 -0.71 3.02 -12.92
N ARG A 124 -1.61 3.88 -13.38
CA ARG A 124 -1.24 5.17 -13.97
C ARG A 124 -0.50 6.03 -12.95
N HIS A 125 -0.98 6.06 -11.71
CA HIS A 125 -0.32 6.76 -10.62
C HIS A 125 1.08 6.19 -10.33
N LEU A 126 1.21 4.87 -10.18
CA LEU A 126 2.51 4.24 -9.96
C LEU A 126 3.50 4.52 -11.10
N ALA A 127 3.07 4.42 -12.35
CA ALA A 127 3.92 4.72 -13.51
C ALA A 127 4.37 6.19 -13.53
N PHE A 128 3.49 7.11 -13.12
CA PHE A 128 3.83 8.53 -13.00
C PHE A 128 4.85 8.78 -11.89
N GLU A 129 4.64 8.23 -10.70
CA GLU A 129 5.59 8.34 -9.58
C GLU A 129 6.95 7.72 -9.91
N GLU A 130 6.97 6.59 -10.61
CA GLU A 130 8.21 5.90 -11.00
C GLU A 130 9.00 6.66 -12.08
N ASP A 131 8.32 7.44 -12.92
CA ASP A 131 8.95 8.31 -13.93
C ASP A 131 9.47 9.61 -13.31
N GLU A 132 8.68 10.22 -12.42
CA GLU A 132 8.98 11.53 -11.82
C GLU A 132 9.94 11.45 -10.62
N HIS A 133 9.94 10.35 -9.86
CA HIS A 133 10.73 10.19 -8.61
C HIS A 133 11.77 9.08 -8.71
N ARG A 134 12.39 8.93 -9.89
CA ARG A 134 13.63 8.17 -10.03
C ARG A 134 14.77 8.93 -9.36
N THR A 135 14.91 8.79 -8.05
CA THR A 135 16.03 9.39 -7.31
C THR A 135 17.37 8.84 -7.82
N GLU A 136 18.42 9.66 -7.82
CA GLU A 136 19.77 9.27 -8.28
C GLU A 136 20.35 8.08 -7.50
N MET A 137 19.82 7.77 -6.31
CA MET A 137 20.19 6.61 -5.49
C MET A 137 19.35 5.35 -5.75
N GLY A 138 18.40 5.36 -6.70
CA GLY A 138 17.58 4.19 -7.05
C GLY A 138 16.55 3.79 -5.99
N GLY A 139 16.22 4.69 -5.05
CA GLY A 139 15.22 4.47 -4.02
C GLY A 139 13.83 4.96 -4.45
N PHE A 140 12.78 4.21 -4.13
CA PHE A 140 11.39 4.63 -4.33
C PHE A 140 10.88 5.39 -3.09
N SER A 141 10.14 6.49 -3.26
CA SER A 141 9.49 7.20 -2.15
C SER A 141 8.48 6.31 -1.42
N LEU A 142 8.42 6.37 -0.09
CA LEU A 142 7.37 5.72 0.72
C LEU A 142 5.95 6.10 0.28
N ALA A 143 5.76 7.22 -0.42
CA ALA A 143 4.48 7.69 -0.93
C ALA A 143 3.80 6.72 -1.91
N ILE A 144 4.56 5.84 -2.59
CA ILE A 144 3.97 4.88 -3.55
C ILE A 144 3.37 3.65 -2.87
N VAL A 145 3.76 3.36 -1.62
CA VAL A 145 3.42 2.13 -0.91
C VAL A 145 1.90 1.94 -0.77
N PRO A 146 1.10 2.96 -0.38
CA PRO A 146 -0.35 2.83 -0.32
C PRO A 146 -1.00 2.48 -1.67
N ALA A 147 -0.44 2.96 -2.79
CA ALA A 147 -0.94 2.63 -4.12
C ALA A 147 -0.60 1.18 -4.52
N ILE A 148 0.59 0.70 -4.17
CA ILE A 148 1.00 -0.70 -4.33
C ILE A 148 0.08 -1.61 -3.50
N ASP A 149 -0.15 -1.29 -2.22
CA ASP A 149 -1.00 -2.08 -1.31
C ASP A 149 -2.46 -2.16 -1.85
N LEU A 150 -3.02 -1.04 -2.33
CA LEU A 150 -4.36 -1.03 -2.93
C LEU A 150 -4.43 -1.81 -4.23
N LEU A 151 -3.42 -1.71 -5.09
CA LEU A 151 -3.37 -2.49 -6.34
C LEU A 151 -3.27 -3.98 -6.03
N ALA A 152 -2.46 -4.37 -5.04
CA ALA A 152 -2.35 -5.75 -4.58
C ALA A 152 -3.69 -6.28 -4.06
N TYR A 153 -4.45 -5.48 -3.31
CA TYR A 153 -5.80 -5.81 -2.88
C TYR A 153 -6.76 -5.99 -4.07
N VAL A 154 -6.72 -5.08 -5.05
CA VAL A 154 -7.53 -5.21 -6.29
C VAL A 154 -7.23 -6.53 -6.99
N LYS A 155 -5.95 -6.88 -7.13
CA LYS A 155 -5.51 -8.14 -7.73
C LYS A 155 -5.97 -9.37 -6.97
N MET A 156 -5.97 -9.29 -5.65
CA MET A 156 -6.52 -10.35 -4.80
C MET A 156 -8.04 -10.55 -5.01
N ASN A 157 -8.78 -9.49 -5.34
CA ASN A 157 -10.23 -9.55 -5.58
C ASN A 157 -10.61 -10.03 -6.99
N GLN A 158 -9.68 -10.00 -7.95
CA GLN A 158 -9.93 -10.57 -9.28
C GLN A 158 -10.15 -12.09 -9.24
N GLY A 159 -9.64 -12.76 -8.21
CA GLY A 159 -9.94 -14.16 -7.96
C GLY A 159 -9.24 -15.16 -8.89
N THR A 160 -8.29 -14.70 -9.71
CA THR A 160 -7.55 -15.52 -10.68
C THR A 160 -6.17 -15.91 -10.15
N GLU A 161 -5.62 -17.04 -10.61
CA GLU A 161 -4.26 -17.45 -10.24
C GLU A 161 -3.21 -16.39 -10.58
N ALA A 162 -3.33 -15.78 -11.76
CA ALA A 162 -2.47 -14.66 -12.17
C ALA A 162 -2.63 -13.44 -11.25
N GLY A 163 -3.87 -13.12 -10.83
CA GLY A 163 -4.14 -12.05 -9.88
C GLY A 163 -3.54 -12.31 -8.50
N TYR A 164 -3.58 -13.55 -8.01
CA TYR A 164 -2.94 -13.91 -6.73
C TYR A 164 -1.41 -13.80 -6.82
N ALA A 165 -0.80 -14.24 -7.92
CA ALA A 165 0.63 -14.11 -8.15
C ALA A 165 1.06 -12.63 -8.24
N GLU A 166 0.32 -11.81 -8.98
CA GLU A 166 0.59 -10.37 -9.08
C GLU A 166 0.40 -9.66 -7.73
N SER A 167 -0.65 -10.01 -6.98
CA SER A 167 -0.90 -9.50 -5.62
C SER A 167 0.26 -9.80 -4.68
N ARG A 168 0.77 -11.04 -4.69
CA ARG A 168 1.95 -11.43 -3.92
C ARG A 168 3.16 -10.57 -4.28
N ALA A 169 3.48 -10.45 -5.56
CA ALA A 169 4.62 -9.66 -6.02
C ALA A 169 4.51 -8.18 -5.61
N LEU A 170 3.30 -7.60 -5.65
CA LEU A 170 3.05 -6.22 -5.23
C LEU A 170 3.26 -6.05 -3.72
N TYR A 171 2.74 -6.93 -2.88
CA TYR A 171 2.99 -6.84 -1.43
C TYR A 171 4.46 -7.08 -1.06
N GLU A 172 5.15 -8.00 -1.74
CA GLU A 172 6.61 -8.19 -1.58
C GLU A 172 7.38 -6.93 -1.97
N ARG A 173 6.96 -6.24 -3.04
CA ARG A 173 7.52 -4.94 -3.43
C ARG A 173 7.25 -3.85 -2.39
N ALA A 174 6.04 -3.76 -1.86
CA ALA A 174 5.69 -2.82 -0.80
C ALA A 174 6.54 -3.03 0.46
N LEU A 175 6.79 -4.30 0.83
CA LEU A 175 7.72 -4.65 1.91
C LEU A 175 9.14 -4.18 1.62
N ALA A 176 9.68 -4.46 0.43
CA ALA A 176 11.04 -4.04 0.08
C ALA A 176 11.23 -2.52 0.14
N VAL A 177 10.21 -1.74 -0.25
CA VAL A 177 10.25 -0.27 -0.14
C VAL A 177 10.22 0.20 1.32
N THR A 178 9.42 -0.46 2.17
CA THR A 178 9.27 -0.09 3.58
C THR A 178 10.42 -0.56 4.48
N GLU A 179 10.93 -1.77 4.29
CA GLU A 179 12.05 -2.34 5.06
C GLU A 179 13.35 -1.53 4.94
N VAL A 180 13.55 -0.83 3.81
CA VAL A 180 14.72 0.03 3.58
C VAL A 180 14.62 1.36 4.32
N GLN A 181 13.40 1.84 4.62
CA GLN A 181 13.17 3.24 5.01
C GLN A 181 12.53 3.42 6.39
N VAL A 182 11.79 2.44 6.92
CA VAL A 182 11.09 2.54 8.22
C VAL A 182 11.14 1.18 8.94
N ARG A 183 11.69 1.15 10.16
CA ARG A 183 11.74 -0.06 10.99
C ARG A 183 10.54 -0.23 11.94
N ASP A 184 9.71 0.80 12.16
CA ASP A 184 8.91 0.91 13.39
C ASP A 184 7.37 0.95 13.25
N ASP A 185 6.76 0.74 12.06
CA ASP A 185 5.28 0.61 11.97
C ASP A 185 4.81 -0.86 11.94
N ASN A 186 4.58 -1.40 13.13
CA ASN A 186 4.18 -2.79 13.32
C ASN A 186 2.78 -3.13 12.76
N LEU A 187 1.85 -2.16 12.66
CA LEU A 187 0.48 -2.45 12.21
C LEU A 187 0.37 -2.54 10.68
N GLN A 188 1.10 -1.69 9.94
CA GLN A 188 1.15 -1.80 8.48
C GLN A 188 1.89 -3.06 8.05
N LEU A 189 2.99 -3.38 8.73
CA LEU A 189 3.78 -4.58 8.48
C LEU A 189 2.95 -5.85 8.73
N LEU A 190 2.20 -5.88 9.83
CA LEU A 190 1.27 -6.97 10.15
C LEU A 190 0.28 -7.21 9.00
N ARG A 191 -0.42 -6.16 8.55
CA ARG A 191 -1.39 -6.27 7.46
C ARG A 191 -0.77 -6.81 6.18
N ARG A 192 0.44 -6.40 5.83
CA ARG A 192 1.15 -6.92 4.64
C ARG A 192 1.48 -8.40 4.78
N TYR A 193 1.99 -8.84 5.94
CA TYR A 193 2.25 -10.26 6.17
C TYR A 193 1.00 -11.12 6.08
N GLU A 194 -0.12 -10.65 6.65
CA GLU A 194 -1.39 -11.36 6.55
C GLU A 194 -1.91 -11.43 5.11
N ASN A 195 -1.82 -10.32 4.37
CA ASN A 195 -2.24 -10.28 2.98
C ASN A 195 -1.36 -11.16 2.08
N LEU A 196 -0.06 -11.23 2.33
CA LEU A 196 0.86 -12.17 1.65
C LEU A 196 0.52 -13.62 1.97
N GLY A 197 0.22 -13.92 3.24
CA GLY A 197 -0.25 -15.23 3.66
C GLY A 197 -1.53 -15.63 2.92
N MET A 198 -2.48 -14.68 2.78
CA MET A 198 -3.73 -14.88 2.06
C MET A 198 -3.53 -15.03 0.54
N ALA A 199 -2.66 -14.24 -0.07
CA ALA A 199 -2.34 -14.33 -1.50
C ALA A 199 -1.74 -15.71 -1.82
N CYS A 200 -0.80 -16.20 -1.00
CA CYS A 200 -0.24 -17.54 -1.14
C CYS A 200 -1.30 -18.62 -0.91
N PHE A 201 -2.18 -18.44 0.09
CA PHE A 201 -3.28 -19.36 0.36
C PHE A 201 -4.20 -19.50 -0.85
N ARG A 202 -4.62 -18.38 -1.45
CA ARG A 202 -5.49 -18.41 -2.63
C ARG A 202 -4.80 -18.97 -3.87
N ALA A 203 -3.49 -18.77 -3.99
CA ALA A 203 -2.64 -19.41 -4.99
C ALA A 203 -2.36 -20.90 -4.72
N ARG A 204 -2.88 -21.47 -3.64
CA ARG A 204 -2.64 -22.87 -3.19
C ARG A 204 -1.18 -23.18 -2.86
N ASP A 205 -0.37 -22.15 -2.61
CA ASP A 205 0.97 -22.27 -2.05
C ASP A 205 0.86 -22.29 -0.52
N TRP A 206 0.39 -23.42 0.01
CA TRP A 206 0.16 -23.61 1.45
C TRP A 206 1.43 -23.45 2.30
N PRO A 207 2.61 -23.95 1.87
CA PRO A 207 3.85 -23.74 2.61
C PRO A 207 4.24 -22.25 2.72
N ALA A 208 4.19 -21.49 1.62
CA ALA A 208 4.50 -20.06 1.66
C ALA A 208 3.45 -19.28 2.47
N SER A 209 2.17 -19.66 2.36
CA SER A 209 1.09 -19.09 3.16
C SER A 209 1.37 -19.20 4.66
N GLN A 210 1.74 -20.40 5.13
CA GLN A 210 2.11 -20.61 6.54
C GLN A 210 3.33 -19.78 6.95
N ALA A 211 4.35 -19.69 6.10
CA ALA A 211 5.55 -18.91 6.41
C ALA A 211 5.20 -17.43 6.68
N TRP A 212 4.33 -16.83 5.86
CA TRP A 212 3.90 -15.46 6.04
C TRP A 212 3.00 -15.26 7.27
N PHE A 213 2.03 -16.15 7.51
CA PHE A 213 1.23 -16.06 8.72
C PHE A 213 2.04 -16.26 10.01
N ARG A 214 3.10 -17.10 9.99
CA ARG A 214 4.03 -17.21 11.13
C ARG A 214 4.81 -15.92 11.39
N ARG A 215 5.15 -15.16 10.33
CA ARG A 215 5.77 -13.83 10.51
C ARG A 215 4.79 -12.84 11.13
N ALA A 216 3.51 -12.87 10.73
CA ALA A 216 2.45 -12.08 11.36
C ALA A 216 2.28 -12.43 12.85
N ASP A 217 2.25 -13.73 13.19
CA ASP A 217 2.16 -14.22 14.57
C ASP A 217 3.37 -13.77 15.42
N ALA A 218 4.59 -13.91 14.88
CA ALA A 218 5.80 -13.45 15.55
C ALA A 218 5.79 -11.94 15.82
N LEU A 219 5.26 -11.14 14.88
CA LEU A 219 5.13 -9.70 15.04
C LEU A 219 4.10 -9.33 16.12
N LEU A 220 2.94 -9.99 16.15
CA LEU A 220 1.93 -9.80 17.19
C LEU A 220 2.47 -10.09 18.60
N LYS A 221 3.25 -11.16 18.74
CA LYS A 221 3.94 -11.50 19.99
C LYS A 221 5.01 -10.48 20.37
N ALA A 222 5.77 -9.99 19.39
CA ALA A 222 6.80 -8.98 19.62
C ALA A 222 6.21 -7.64 20.13
N VAL A 223 5.00 -7.29 19.70
CA VAL A 223 4.29 -6.08 20.17
C VAL A 223 3.42 -6.33 21.41
N GLY A 224 3.55 -7.50 22.05
CA GLY A 224 2.92 -7.80 23.33
C GLY A 224 1.43 -8.11 23.26
N ARG A 225 0.90 -8.55 22.11
CA ARG A 225 -0.50 -8.99 22.01
C ARG A 225 -0.63 -10.37 22.65
N GLU A 226 -1.68 -10.51 23.47
CA GLU A 226 -1.98 -11.74 24.19
C GLU A 226 -2.67 -12.78 23.30
N ASP A 227 -2.69 -14.04 23.72
CA ASP A 227 -3.25 -15.15 22.93
C ASP A 227 -4.77 -15.04 22.69
N ASP A 228 -5.47 -14.29 23.54
CA ASP A 228 -6.90 -14.03 23.42
C ASP A 228 -7.23 -12.86 22.47
N ASP A 229 -6.22 -12.14 21.98
CA ASP A 229 -6.39 -11.07 21.00
C ASP A 229 -6.98 -11.60 19.68
N GLU A 230 -7.97 -10.87 19.15
CA GLU A 230 -8.67 -11.25 17.93
C GLU A 230 -7.72 -11.38 16.72
N ASP A 231 -6.70 -10.53 16.62
CA ASP A 231 -5.70 -10.60 15.56
C ASP A 231 -4.85 -11.87 15.68
N VAL A 232 -4.43 -12.21 16.90
CA VAL A 232 -3.65 -13.44 17.17
C VAL A 232 -4.47 -14.66 16.82
N GLN A 233 -5.71 -14.75 17.30
CA GLN A 233 -6.61 -15.87 16.99
C GLN A 233 -6.87 -16.02 15.50
N ARG A 234 -7.03 -14.89 14.79
CA ARG A 234 -7.23 -14.88 13.34
C ARG A 234 -6.01 -15.41 12.59
N VAL A 235 -4.80 -14.97 12.93
CA VAL A 235 -3.55 -15.48 12.32
C VAL A 235 -3.37 -16.96 12.61
N VAL A 236 -3.56 -17.41 13.86
CA VAL A 236 -3.43 -18.82 14.26
C VAL A 236 -4.43 -19.72 13.50
N ARG A 237 -5.66 -19.25 13.32
CA ARG A 237 -6.68 -19.95 12.52
C ARG A 237 -6.23 -20.10 11.07
N ASN A 238 -5.67 -19.05 10.49
CA ASN A 238 -5.16 -19.07 9.12
C ASN A 238 -3.96 -20.02 8.94
N ILE A 239 -3.02 -20.04 9.91
CA ILE A 239 -1.91 -21.02 9.93
C ILE A 239 -2.46 -22.44 9.94
N SER A 240 -3.41 -22.71 10.84
CA SER A 240 -4.01 -24.04 11.00
C SER A 240 -4.75 -24.49 9.75
N GLN A 241 -5.45 -23.57 9.08
CA GLN A 241 -6.15 -23.85 7.83
C GLN A 241 -5.16 -24.15 6.69
N ALA A 242 -4.11 -23.36 6.53
CA ALA A 242 -3.08 -23.60 5.52
C ALA A 242 -2.38 -24.95 5.73
N ALA A 243 -2.04 -25.31 6.97
CA ALA A 243 -1.45 -26.60 7.31
C ALA A 243 -2.38 -27.78 6.98
N ARG A 244 -3.68 -27.64 7.23
CA ARG A 244 -4.68 -28.65 6.84
C ARG A 244 -4.72 -28.85 5.32
N MET A 245 -4.74 -27.76 4.56
CA MET A 245 -4.79 -27.82 3.09
C MET A 245 -3.52 -28.46 2.50
N GLU A 246 -2.35 -28.16 3.07
CA GLU A 246 -1.09 -28.80 2.69
C GLU A 246 -1.15 -30.31 2.92
N HIS A 247 -1.60 -30.74 4.10
CA HIS A 247 -1.73 -32.15 4.43
C HIS A 247 -2.70 -32.88 3.49
N GLU A 248 -3.86 -32.29 3.21
CA GLU A 248 -4.84 -32.85 2.26
C GLU A 248 -4.28 -32.96 0.84
N GLN A 249 -3.53 -31.96 0.37
CA GLN A 249 -2.87 -32.01 -0.93
C GLN A 249 -1.87 -33.17 -0.99
N HIS A 250 -1.03 -33.32 0.03
CA HIS A 250 -0.07 -34.40 0.11
C HIS A 250 -0.74 -35.78 0.07
N LEU A 251 -1.86 -35.96 0.80
CA LEU A 251 -2.64 -37.21 0.73
C LEU A 251 -3.21 -37.46 -0.67
N ARG A 252 -3.75 -36.43 -1.34
CA ARG A 252 -4.26 -36.56 -2.72
C ARG A 252 -3.16 -36.94 -3.70
N GLU A 253 -1.97 -36.36 -3.59
CA GLU A 253 -0.83 -36.69 -4.43
C GLU A 253 -0.33 -38.13 -4.21
N GLN A 254 -0.32 -38.59 -2.96
CA GLN A 254 0.01 -39.99 -2.65
C GLN A 254 -1.02 -40.95 -3.25
N GLN A 255 -2.30 -40.64 -3.12
CA GLN A 255 -3.37 -41.46 -3.69
C GLN A 255 -3.29 -41.51 -5.23
N ALA A 256 -3.06 -40.37 -5.88
CA ALA A 256 -2.88 -40.31 -7.33
C ALA A 256 -1.72 -41.20 -7.82
N LYS A 257 -0.59 -41.19 -7.10
CA LYS A 257 0.56 -42.06 -7.39
C LYS A 257 0.23 -43.55 -7.21
N LEU A 258 -0.58 -43.90 -6.21
CA LEU A 258 -1.03 -45.28 -6.01
C LEU A 258 -1.98 -45.73 -7.12
N ASP A 259 -2.92 -44.87 -7.52
CA ASP A 259 -3.87 -45.15 -8.60
C ASP A 259 -3.16 -45.31 -9.95
N GLU A 260 -2.14 -44.49 -10.23
CA GLU A 260 -1.31 -44.60 -11.42
C GLU A 260 -0.54 -45.94 -11.44
N LYS A 261 0.08 -46.32 -10.33
CA LYS A 261 0.76 -47.63 -10.19
C LYS A 261 -0.21 -48.80 -10.38
N ARG A 262 -1.43 -48.69 -9.84
CA ARG A 262 -2.48 -49.71 -10.02
C ARG A 262 -2.88 -49.84 -11.49
N LYS A 263 -3.15 -48.72 -12.17
CA LYS A 263 -3.48 -48.70 -13.61
C LYS A 263 -2.34 -49.26 -14.46
N ALA A 264 -1.10 -48.93 -14.14
CA ALA A 264 0.07 -49.48 -14.84
C ALA A 264 0.19 -51.00 -14.66
N LYS A 265 -0.05 -51.50 -13.43
CA LYS A 265 -0.08 -52.94 -13.13
C LYS A 265 -1.21 -53.65 -13.88
N GLU A 266 -2.43 -53.10 -13.87
CA GLU A 266 -3.59 -53.66 -14.60
C GLU A 266 -3.33 -53.71 -16.11
N LYS A 267 -2.76 -52.64 -16.69
CA LYS A 267 -2.37 -52.61 -18.11
C LYS A 267 -1.35 -53.70 -18.43
N LYS A 268 -0.35 -53.90 -17.57
CA LYS A 268 0.66 -54.96 -17.73
C LYS A 268 0.04 -56.36 -17.66
N LEU A 269 -0.85 -56.59 -16.70
CA LEU A 269 -1.57 -57.88 -16.56
C LEU A 269 -2.43 -58.19 -17.78
N ARG A 270 -3.18 -57.21 -18.30
CA ARG A 270 -3.94 -57.36 -19.55
C ARG A 270 -3.04 -57.65 -20.75
N ALA A 271 -1.90 -56.97 -20.87
CA ALA A 271 -0.93 -57.22 -21.95
C ALA A 271 -0.31 -58.63 -21.89
N MET A 272 -0.30 -59.25 -20.71
CA MET A 272 0.18 -60.62 -20.50
C MET A 272 -0.94 -61.68 -20.62
N GLY A 273 -2.19 -61.29 -20.89
CA GLY A 273 -3.34 -62.21 -20.94
C GLY A 273 -3.75 -62.78 -19.58
N LEU A 274 -3.35 -62.13 -18.48
CA LEU A 274 -3.59 -62.56 -17.10
C LEU A 274 -4.81 -61.88 -16.46
N MET A 275 -5.59 -61.16 -17.26
CA MET A 275 -6.88 -60.52 -16.97
C MET A 275 -7.73 -60.53 -18.23
#